data_AF-A0A3P1BBE6-F1
#
_entry.id   AF-A0A3P1BBE6-F1
#
_cell.length_a   1.000
_cell.length_b   1.000
_cell.length_c   1.000
_cell.angle_alpha   90.00
_cell.angle_beta   90.00
_cell.angle_gamma   90.00
#
_symmetry.space_group_name_H-M   'P 1'
#
loop_
_entity.id
_entity.type
_entity.pdbx_description
1 polymer ?
#
loop_
_entity_poly.entity_id
_entity_poly.type
_entity_poly.pdbx_seq_one_letter_code
_entity_poly.pdbx_strand_id
1 'polypeptide(L)'
;MSFRRLTDKQNQLYTFIDELLWQEWDPIGINDCFEVRDEYSSYAGQVFNLVIRGATVEELAQKLLSIEQEMMGLLGNIEKNSELARKVIRAAEEVAD
;
A
#
# COMPACT_ATOMS: atom_id res chain seq x y z
N MET A 1 26.37 -1.15 8.06
CA MET A 1 24.93 -0.94 7.77
C MET A 1 24.46 -2.15 6.97
N SER A 2 23.67 -3.04 7.58
CA SER A 2 23.15 -4.22 6.89
C SER A 2 21.97 -3.78 6.03
N PHE A 3 22.15 -3.73 4.71
CA PHE A 3 21.02 -3.68 3.78
C PHE A 3 20.32 -5.02 3.89
N ARG A 4 19.24 -5.07 4.67
CA ARG A 4 18.40 -6.25 4.79
C ARG A 4 17.80 -6.49 3.40
N ARG A 5 18.39 -7.41 2.63
CA ARG A 5 17.84 -7.82 1.33
C ARG A 5 16.47 -8.41 1.60
N LEU A 6 15.48 -7.95 0.83
CA LEU A 6 14.14 -8.52 0.87
C LEU A 6 14.23 -9.99 0.47
N THR A 7 13.51 -10.85 1.18
CA THR A 7 13.32 -12.24 0.77
C THR A 7 12.44 -12.31 -0.49
N ASP A 8 12.44 -13.44 -1.20
CA ASP A 8 11.58 -13.62 -2.37
C ASP A 8 10.10 -13.41 -2.02
N LYS A 9 9.66 -13.87 -0.84
CA LYS A 9 8.30 -13.63 -0.33
C LYS A 9 8.03 -12.14 -0.08
N GLN A 10 9.00 -11.41 0.46
CA GLN A 10 8.87 -9.97 0.69
C GLN A 10 8.81 -9.17 -0.62
N ASN A 11 9.56 -9.59 -1.65
CA ASN A 11 9.46 -9.02 -2.99
C ASN A 11 8.08 -9.30 -3.61
N GLN A 12 7.55 -10.52 -3.45
CA GLN A 12 6.20 -10.86 -3.90
C GLN A 12 5.13 -10.00 -3.19
N LEU A 13 5.26 -9.81 -1.88
CA LEU A 13 4.37 -8.93 -1.11
C LEU A 13 4.45 -7.49 -1.61
N TYR A 14 5.65 -6.97 -1.87
CA TYR A 14 5.83 -5.63 -2.40
C TYR A 14 5.15 -5.46 -3.77
N THR A 15 5.36 -6.40 -4.70
CA THR A 15 4.72 -6.40 -6.01
C THR A 15 3.19 -6.47 -5.88
N PHE A 16 2.68 -7.33 -5.00
CA PHE A 16 1.24 -7.43 -4.74
C PHE A 16 0.65 -6.11 -4.23
N ILE A 17 1.34 -5.45 -3.29
CA ILE A 17 0.91 -4.14 -2.76
C ILE A 17 0.93 -3.08 -3.86
N ASP A 18 1.99 -3.03 -4.68
CA ASP A 18 2.11 -2.08 -5.79
C ASP A 18 0.95 -2.25 -6.78
N GLU A 19 0.67 -3.49 -7.19
CA GLU A 19 -0.44 -3.81 -8.10
C GLU A 19 -1.81 -3.52 -7.49
N LEU A 20 -2.01 -3.81 -6.21
CA LEU A 20 -3.29 -3.56 -5.53
C LEU A 20 -3.56 -2.06 -5.35
N LEU A 21 -2.54 -1.28 -4.97
CA LEU A 21 -2.66 0.18 -4.86
C LEU A 21 -2.89 0.82 -6.23
N TRP A 22 -2.25 0.29 -7.28
CA TRP A 22 -2.54 0.71 -8.65
C TRP A 22 -3.99 0.36 -9.00
N GLN A 23 -4.35 -0.92 -9.09
CA GLN A 23 -5.64 -1.35 -9.64
C GLN A 23 -6.87 -0.94 -8.80
N GLU A 24 -6.80 -1.04 -7.47
CA GLU A 24 -7.98 -0.93 -6.62
C GLU A 24 -8.08 0.37 -5.84
N TRP A 25 -6.97 0.90 -5.31
CA TRP A 25 -7.02 2.09 -4.48
C TRP A 25 -7.42 3.30 -5.32
N ASP A 26 -6.72 3.55 -6.43
CA ASP A 26 -6.88 4.64 -7.40
C ASP A 26 -7.90 5.74 -7.01
N PRO A 27 -7.60 6.52 -5.96
CA PRO A 27 -8.51 7.54 -5.45
C PRO A 27 -8.71 8.72 -6.42
N ILE A 28 -7.82 8.90 -7.41
CA ILE A 28 -7.83 10.02 -8.35
C ILE A 28 -8.11 9.62 -9.81
N GLY A 29 -8.24 8.32 -10.12
CA GLY A 29 -8.56 7.84 -11.46
C GLY A 29 -7.38 7.92 -12.45
N ILE A 30 -6.13 7.92 -11.96
CA ILE A 30 -4.93 8.18 -12.79
C ILE A 30 -4.27 6.87 -13.25
N ASN A 31 -4.88 5.71 -13.04
CA ASN A 31 -4.35 4.40 -13.45
C ASN A 31 -3.95 4.25 -14.94
N ASP A 32 -4.34 5.18 -15.82
CA ASP A 32 -3.94 5.21 -17.23
C ASP A 32 -2.73 6.12 -17.53
N CYS A 33 -2.21 6.86 -16.56
CA CYS A 33 -1.05 7.73 -16.74
C CYS A 33 0.24 7.06 -16.21
N PHE A 34 0.98 6.41 -17.10
CA PHE A 34 2.27 5.79 -16.78
C PHE A 34 3.30 6.79 -16.20
N GLU A 35 3.16 8.09 -16.47
CA GLU A 35 4.10 9.13 -16.01
C GLU A 35 4.08 9.34 -14.48
N VAL A 36 3.00 8.97 -13.78
CA VAL A 36 2.93 9.11 -12.30
C VAL A 36 3.27 7.82 -11.56
N ARG A 37 3.63 6.75 -12.27
CA ARG A 37 3.92 5.44 -11.66
C ARG A 37 5.11 5.51 -10.69
N ASP A 38 6.11 6.32 -10.99
CA ASP A 38 7.26 6.54 -10.10
C ASP A 38 6.85 7.24 -8.79
N GLU A 39 5.91 8.19 -8.84
CA GLU A 39 5.36 8.86 -7.66
C GLU A 39 4.47 7.92 -6.84
N TYR A 40 3.70 7.06 -7.50
CA TYR A 40 2.85 6.05 -6.88
C TYR A 40 3.64 4.93 -6.18
N SER A 41 4.78 4.54 -6.75
CA SER A 41 5.68 3.52 -6.17
C SER A 41 6.17 3.90 -4.76
N SER A 42 6.21 5.21 -4.46
CA SER A 42 6.57 5.73 -3.14
C SER A 42 5.54 5.38 -2.06
N TYR A 43 4.25 5.30 -2.42
CA TYR A 43 3.18 4.89 -1.51
C TYR A 43 3.21 3.39 -1.26
N ALA A 44 3.48 2.58 -2.29
CA ALA A 44 3.69 1.14 -2.14
C ALA A 44 4.82 0.83 -1.15
N GLY A 45 5.93 1.58 -1.23
CA GLY A 45 7.02 1.50 -0.25
C GLY A 45 6.61 1.85 1.17
N GLN A 46 5.78 2.88 1.38
CA GLN A 46 5.28 3.25 2.71
C GLN A 46 4.35 2.17 3.28
N VAL A 47 3.40 1.68 2.48
CA VAL A 47 2.46 0.62 2.87
C VAL A 47 3.21 -0.67 3.20
N PHE A 48 4.12 -1.11 2.32
CA PHE A 48 4.95 -2.29 2.56
C PHE A 48 5.71 -2.18 3.88
N ASN A 49 6.38 -1.05 4.14
CA ASN A 49 7.12 -0.84 5.39
C ASN A 49 6.23 -0.85 6.63
N LEU A 50 5.00 -0.34 6.53
CA LEU A 50 4.03 -0.34 7.62
C LEU A 50 3.60 -1.77 7.95
N VAL A 51 3.30 -2.55 6.91
CA VAL A 51 2.78 -3.91 7.02
C VAL A 51 3.83 -4.89 7.56
N ILE A 52 5.07 -4.83 7.07
CA ILE A 52 6.16 -5.70 7.60
C ILE A 52 6.52 -5.38 9.06
N ARG A 53 6.11 -4.23 9.58
CA ARG A 53 6.28 -3.85 11.00
C ARG A 53 5.14 -4.38 11.89
N GLY A 54 4.16 -5.08 11.31
CA GLY A 54 3.03 -5.66 12.03
C GLY A 54 1.90 -4.66 12.26
N ALA A 55 1.70 -3.71 11.35
CA ALA A 55 0.60 -2.77 11.45
C ALA A 55 -0.77 -3.45 11.32
N THR A 56 -1.78 -2.89 11.97
CA THR A 56 -3.16 -3.38 11.88
C THR A 56 -3.86 -2.89 10.61
N VAL A 57 -5.01 -3.50 10.31
CA VAL A 57 -5.89 -3.07 9.21
C VAL A 57 -6.28 -1.60 9.40
N GLU A 58 -6.62 -1.18 10.62
CA GLU A 58 -7.03 0.18 10.94
C GLU A 58 -5.89 1.17 10.72
N GLU A 59 -4.66 0.83 11.15
CA GLU A 59 -3.48 1.69 10.96
C GLU A 59 -3.18 1.89 9.47
N LEU A 60 -3.26 0.82 8.68
CA LEU A 60 -3.05 0.90 7.24
C LEU A 60 -4.17 1.68 6.54
N ALA A 61 -5.43 1.43 6.89
CA ALA A 61 -6.57 2.15 6.32
C ALA A 61 -6.50 3.65 6.61
N GLN A 62 -6.13 4.02 7.84
CA GLN A 62 -5.94 5.41 8.24
C GLN A 62 -4.75 6.05 7.51
N LYS A 63 -3.68 5.29 7.27
CA LYS A 63 -2.54 5.77 6.48
C LYS A 63 -2.94 6.08 5.04
N LEU A 64 -3.71 5.20 4.40
CA LEU A 64 -4.25 5.45 3.04
C LEU A 64 -5.16 6.68 3.03
N LEU A 65 -6.05 6.81 4.01
CA LEU A 65 -6.92 7.97 4.14
C LEU A 65 -6.13 9.29 4.31
N SER A 66 -5.08 9.28 5.12
CA SER A 66 -4.19 10.45 5.30
C SER A 66 -3.49 10.81 3.99
N ILE A 67 -3.06 9.83 3.18
CA ILE A 67 -2.49 10.13 1.85
C ILE A 67 -3.53 10.77 0.93
N GLU A 68 -4.76 10.23 0.88
CA GLU A 68 -5.86 10.81 0.10
C GLU A 68 -6.14 12.26 0.50
N GLN A 69 -6.16 12.55 1.81
CA GLN A 69 -6.50 13.86 2.34
C GLN A 69 -5.35 14.86 2.22
N GLU A 70 -4.15 14.50 2.64
CA GLU A 70 -3.01 15.41 2.78
C GLU A 70 -2.23 15.58 1.48
N MET A 71 -2.06 14.50 0.71
CA MET A 71 -1.26 14.53 -0.52
C MET A 71 -2.13 14.83 -1.75
N MET A 72 -3.37 14.35 -1.77
CA MET A 72 -4.27 14.47 -2.93
C MET A 72 -5.41 15.47 -2.71
N GLY A 73 -5.61 15.97 -1.48
CA GLY A 73 -6.66 16.97 -1.18
C GLY A 73 -8.08 16.42 -1.30
N LEU A 74 -8.25 15.09 -1.22
CA LEU A 74 -9.54 14.42 -1.32
C LEU A 74 -10.21 14.30 0.05
N LEU A 75 -11.53 14.05 0.07
CA LEU A 75 -12.22 13.65 1.31
C LEU A 75 -11.77 12.24 1.76
N GLY A 76 -11.44 11.38 0.79
CA GLY A 76 -11.05 10.00 0.97
C GLY A 76 -12.20 9.05 1.31
N ASN A 77 -11.92 7.75 1.37
CA ASN A 77 -12.91 6.72 1.67
C ASN A 77 -12.36 5.65 2.63
N ILE A 78 -12.66 5.79 3.92
CA ILE A 78 -12.17 4.89 4.96
C ILE A 78 -12.68 3.45 4.82
N GLU A 79 -13.89 3.24 4.29
CA GLU A 79 -14.45 1.90 4.10
C GLU A 79 -13.68 1.16 3.00
N LYS A 80 -13.49 1.81 1.84
CA LYS A 80 -12.68 1.29 0.73
C LYS A 80 -11.23 1.04 1.17
N ASN A 81 -10.64 1.98 1.92
CA ASN A 81 -9.28 1.84 2.44
C ASN A 81 -9.16 0.68 3.44
N SER A 82 -10.19 0.43 4.25
CA SER A 82 -10.24 -0.70 5.18
C SER A 82 -10.35 -2.04 4.46
N GLU A 83 -11.12 -2.12 3.36
CA GLU A 83 -11.18 -3.31 2.52
C GLU A 83 -9.83 -3.62 1.87
N LEU A 84 -9.17 -2.61 1.32
CA LEU A 84 -7.84 -2.75 0.74
C LEU A 84 -6.81 -3.15 1.80
N ALA A 85 -6.84 -2.50 2.95
CA ALA A 85 -5.96 -2.81 4.06
C ALA A 85 -6.10 -4.28 4.52
N ARG A 86 -7.32 -4.81 4.62
CA ARG A 86 -7.54 -6.23 4.93
C ARG A 86 -6.87 -7.18 3.94
N LYS A 87 -6.94 -6.89 2.64
CA LYS A 87 -6.29 -7.70 1.60
C LYS A 87 -4.77 -7.70 1.77
N VAL A 88 -4.19 -6.52 2.01
CA VAL A 88 -2.74 -6.36 2.22
C VAL A 88 -2.25 -7.09 3.47
N ILE A 89 -2.94 -6.91 4.60
CA ILE A 89 -2.56 -7.56 5.87
C ILE A 89 -2.62 -9.08 5.73
N ARG A 90 -3.68 -9.62 5.13
CA ARG A 90 -3.79 -11.06 4.89
C ARG A 90 -2.64 -11.60 4.03
N ALA A 91 -2.28 -10.90 2.95
CA ALA A 91 -1.16 -11.29 2.11
C ALA A 91 0.20 -11.23 2.86
N ALA A 92 0.34 -10.30 3.80
CA ALA A 92 1.53 -10.17 4.61
C ALA A 92 1.66 -11.25 5.69
N GLU A 93 0.56 -11.70 6.27
CA GLU A 93 0.52 -12.85 7.18
C GLU A 93 1.01 -14.12 6.46
N GLU A 94 0.60 -14.35 5.20
CA GLU A 94 1.06 -15.49 4.39
C GLU A 94 2.57 -15.45 4.05
N VAL A 95 3.18 -14.25 4.10
CA VAL A 95 4.60 -14.02 3.84
C VAL A 95 5.45 -14.12 5.11
N ALA A 96 4.83 -13.94 6.29
CA ALA A 96 5.49 -13.99 7.59
C ALA A 96 5.69 -15.41 8.15
N ASP A 97 4.95 -16.40 7.65
CA ASP A 97 5.16 -17.84 7.86
C ASP A 97 6.30 -18.40 6.98
#